data_AF-A0A1Y0KNL5-F1
#
_entry.id   AF-A0A1Y0KNL5-F1
#
_cell.length_a   1.000
_cell.length_b   1.000
_cell.length_c   1.000
_cell.angle_alpha   90.00
_cell.angle_beta   90.00
_cell.angle_gamma   90.00
#
_symmetry.space_group_name_H-M   'P 1'
#
loop_
_entity.id
_entity.type
_entity.pdbx_description
1 polymer ?
#
loop_
_entity_poly.entity_id
_entity_poly.type
_entity_poly.pdbx_seq_one_letter_code
_entity_poly.pdbx_strand_id
1 'polypeptide(L)'
;MAITKAIIGKIHIAKSQLGMEDDIYRGMLARIAGVRSSKELNDRQAGAVLRELERLGFKPKPSTKSKGKPKNVSQLGPRIDKIEAQLTDMRLPWAYADALARQMYKVERVAWLKKAAQLDALIAALHVEQEKRGLFAQVEQLLELLGESDPNWQVDLEALPEGWERRRPILKSLVDTLTAAASSRGLL
;
A
#
# COMPACT_ATOMS: atom_id res chain seq x y z
N MET A 1 6.68 -23.78 22.79
CA MET A 1 6.07 -24.01 21.46
C MET A 1 7.17 -23.90 20.42
N ALA A 2 7.17 -24.77 19.40
CA ALA A 2 8.15 -24.69 18.31
C ALA A 2 7.84 -23.49 17.40
N ILE A 3 8.87 -22.81 16.92
CA ILE A 3 8.72 -21.59 16.11
C ILE A 3 8.09 -21.87 14.74
N THR A 4 7.44 -20.86 14.16
CA THR A 4 6.79 -21.00 12.85
C THR A 4 7.79 -21.17 11.70
N LYS A 5 7.37 -21.82 10.61
CA LYS A 5 8.18 -21.96 9.37
C LYS A 5 8.65 -20.61 8.81
N ALA A 6 7.90 -19.54 9.03
CA ALA A 6 8.26 -18.19 8.60
C ALA A 6 9.51 -17.67 9.34
N ILE A 7 9.58 -17.88 10.66
CA ILE A 7 10.72 -17.48 11.49
C ILE A 7 11.97 -18.29 11.11
N ILE A 8 11.81 -19.61 10.94
CA ILE A 8 12.89 -20.49 10.47
C ILE A 8 13.43 -19.98 9.12
N GLY A 9 12.53 -19.70 8.17
CA GLY A 9 12.92 -19.14 6.87
C GLY A 9 13.68 -17.82 6.99
N LYS A 10 13.28 -16.94 7.90
CA LYS A 10 13.97 -15.66 8.15
C LYS A 10 15.41 -15.85 8.64
N ILE A 11 15.62 -16.80 9.55
CA ILE A 11 16.95 -17.15 10.08
C ILE A 11 17.84 -17.71 8.96
N HIS A 12 17.30 -18.56 8.08
CA HIS A 12 18.07 -19.09 6.95
C HIS A 12 18.40 -18.02 5.89
N ILE A 13 17.49 -17.07 5.65
CA ILE A 13 17.77 -15.90 4.79
C ILE A 13 18.89 -15.07 5.40
N ALA A 14 18.86 -14.82 6.71
CA ALA A 14 19.90 -14.08 7.41
C ALA A 14 21.26 -14.79 7.33
N LYS A 15 21.29 -16.12 7.54
CA LYS A 15 22.49 -16.95 7.35
C LYS A 15 23.08 -16.75 5.94
N SER A 16 22.23 -16.84 4.92
CA SER A 16 22.64 -16.69 3.52
C SER A 16 23.14 -15.27 3.21
N GLN A 17 22.45 -14.23 3.71
CA GLN A 17 22.83 -12.83 3.51
C GLN A 17 24.15 -12.46 4.19
N LEU A 18 24.43 -13.06 5.34
CA LEU A 18 25.66 -12.84 6.09
C LEU A 18 26.82 -13.73 5.61
N GLY A 19 26.61 -14.58 4.61
CA GLY A 19 27.64 -15.50 4.10
C GLY A 19 28.12 -16.51 5.14
N MET A 20 27.26 -16.88 6.10
CA MET A 20 27.67 -17.71 7.23
C MET A 20 27.70 -19.19 6.85
N GLU A 21 28.83 -19.85 7.07
CA GLU A 21 28.99 -21.30 6.90
C GLU A 21 28.17 -22.08 7.94
N ASP A 22 27.88 -23.35 7.65
CA ASP A 22 26.97 -24.16 8.48
C ASP A 22 27.51 -24.38 9.91
N ASP A 23 28.82 -24.56 10.07
CA ASP A 23 29.42 -24.77 11.39
C ASP A 23 29.42 -23.49 12.23
N ILE A 24 29.73 -22.34 11.62
CA ILE A 24 29.63 -21.02 12.27
C ILE A 24 28.20 -20.74 12.69
N TYR A 25 27.24 -21.05 11.81
CA TYR A 25 25.81 -20.91 12.09
C TYR A 25 25.34 -21.79 13.25
N ARG A 26 25.74 -23.06 13.28
CA ARG A 26 25.40 -23.97 14.38
C ARG A 26 26.08 -23.57 15.68
N GLY A 27 27.32 -23.11 15.62
CA GLY A 27 28.04 -22.57 16.78
C GLY A 27 27.36 -21.34 17.38
N MET A 28 26.88 -20.43 16.52
CA MET A 28 26.10 -19.28 16.94
C MET A 28 24.77 -19.69 17.62
N LEU A 29 24.04 -20.65 17.05
CA LEU A 29 22.81 -21.16 17.67
C LEU A 29 23.08 -21.82 19.02
N ALA A 30 24.16 -22.58 19.14
CA ALA A 30 24.56 -23.23 20.39
C ALA A 30 24.92 -22.18 21.46
N ARG A 31 25.64 -21.13 21.08
CA ARG A 31 26.03 -20.04 21.99
C ARG A 31 24.83 -19.23 22.50
N ILE A 32 23.87 -18.93 21.63
CA ILE A 32 22.75 -18.01 21.95
C ILE A 32 21.57 -18.76 22.58
N ALA A 33 21.29 -19.96 22.09
CA ALA A 33 20.07 -20.68 22.40
C ALA A 33 20.32 -22.10 22.93
N GLY A 34 21.57 -22.58 22.98
CA GLY A 34 21.90 -23.92 23.47
C GLY A 34 21.52 -25.05 22.51
N VAL A 35 21.10 -24.74 21.28
CA VAL A 35 20.60 -25.71 20.28
C VAL A 35 21.47 -25.71 19.04
N ARG A 36 21.49 -26.81 18.30
CA ARG A 36 22.25 -26.92 17.03
C ARG A 36 21.36 -26.81 15.78
N SER A 37 20.06 -26.58 15.98
CA SER A 37 19.07 -26.52 14.91
C SER A 37 18.09 -25.37 15.17
N SER A 38 17.77 -24.61 14.11
CA SER A 38 16.73 -23.58 14.18
C SER A 38 15.34 -24.16 14.46
N LYS A 39 15.11 -25.44 14.17
CA LYS A 39 13.83 -26.12 14.45
C LYS A 39 13.57 -26.35 15.94
N GLU A 40 14.62 -26.35 16.75
CA GLU A 40 14.56 -26.57 18.20
C GLU A 40 14.37 -25.26 18.98
N LEU A 41 14.38 -24.12 18.29
CA LEU A 41 14.19 -22.81 18.92
C LEU A 41 12.74 -22.66 19.42
N ASN A 42 12.61 -22.06 20.60
CA ASN A 42 11.38 -21.43 21.06
C ASN A 42 11.33 -19.94 20.66
N ASP A 43 10.17 -19.30 20.83
CA ASP A 43 9.96 -17.91 20.38
C ASP A 43 10.93 -16.91 21.02
N ARG A 44 11.27 -17.09 22.31
CA ARG A 44 12.22 -16.22 23.03
C ARG A 44 13.64 -16.38 22.46
N GLN A 45 14.07 -17.61 22.23
CA GLN A 45 15.37 -17.94 21.65
C GLN A 45 15.48 -17.44 20.20
N ALA A 46 14.44 -17.62 19.39
CA ALA A 46 14.42 -17.10 18.03
C ALA A 46 14.51 -15.58 17.97
N GLY A 47 13.85 -14.87 18.90
CA GLY A 47 14.01 -13.43 19.05
C GLY A 47 15.46 -13.02 19.38
N ALA A 48 16.13 -13.76 20.26
CA ALA A 48 17.54 -13.51 20.59
C ALA A 48 18.49 -13.76 19.40
N VAL A 49 18.27 -14.85 18.67
CA VAL A 49 19.03 -15.19 17.46
C VAL A 49 18.84 -14.13 16.38
N LEU A 50 17.61 -13.68 16.13
CA LEU A 50 17.34 -12.63 15.13
C LEU A 50 18.00 -11.30 15.50
N ARG A 51 18.00 -10.90 16.77
CA ARG A 51 18.72 -9.69 17.22
C ARG A 51 20.22 -9.79 17.00
N GLU A 52 20.82 -10.94 17.27
CA GLU A 52 22.25 -11.13 17.00
C GLU A 52 22.54 -11.08 15.50
N LEU A 53 21.70 -11.69 14.67
CA LEU A 53 21.83 -11.62 13.22
C LEU A 53 21.73 -10.17 12.72
N GLU A 54 20.80 -9.38 13.25
CA GLU A 54 20.68 -7.95 12.95
C GLU A 54 21.93 -7.17 13.38
N ARG A 55 22.48 -7.46 14.56
CA ARG A 55 23.76 -6.89 15.03
C ARG A 55 24.93 -7.23 14.10
N LEU A 56 24.92 -8.42 13.51
CA LEU A 56 25.93 -8.87 12.53
C LEU A 56 25.71 -8.29 11.12
N GLY A 57 24.68 -7.48 10.92
CA GLY A 57 24.42 -6.78 9.65
C GLY A 57 23.26 -7.35 8.83
N PHE A 58 22.47 -8.27 9.38
CA PHE A 58 21.25 -8.74 8.72
C PHE A 58 20.25 -7.59 8.62
N LYS A 59 19.86 -7.25 7.38
CA LYS A 59 18.82 -6.25 7.11
C LYS A 59 17.57 -6.97 6.59
N PRO A 60 16.51 -7.15 7.40
CA PRO A 60 15.33 -7.88 6.96
C PRO A 60 14.64 -7.15 5.80
N LYS A 61 14.62 -7.77 4.63
CA LYS A 61 13.91 -7.21 3.46
C LYS A 61 12.39 -7.42 3.62
N PRO A 62 11.56 -6.39 3.38
CA PRO A 62 10.12 -6.56 3.30
C PRO A 62 9.77 -7.57 2.22
N SER A 63 8.81 -8.46 2.51
CA SER A 63 8.32 -9.46 1.55
C SER A 63 7.77 -8.77 0.30
N THR A 64 8.31 -9.11 -0.87
CA THR A 64 7.80 -8.65 -2.18
C THR A 64 6.50 -9.34 -2.59
N LYS A 65 6.05 -10.36 -1.84
CA LYS A 65 4.87 -11.16 -2.15
C LYS A 65 3.54 -10.38 -2.05
N SER A 66 3.55 -9.10 -1.67
CA SER A 66 2.37 -8.23 -1.66
C SER A 66 2.22 -7.37 -2.93
N LYS A 67 3.17 -7.41 -3.87
CA LYS A 67 3.18 -6.48 -5.01
C LYS A 67 2.45 -6.97 -6.27
N GLY A 68 1.98 -8.21 -6.31
CA GLY A 68 1.39 -8.80 -7.51
C GLY A 68 -0.12 -9.05 -7.42
N LYS A 69 -0.77 -9.13 -8.59
CA LYS A 69 -2.18 -9.53 -8.75
C LYS A 69 -2.45 -10.81 -7.92
N PRO A 70 -3.57 -10.86 -7.17
CA PRO A 70 -4.00 -12.06 -6.46
C PRO A 70 -3.89 -13.32 -7.32
N LYS A 71 -3.23 -14.38 -6.83
CA LYS A 71 -3.13 -15.65 -7.59
C LYS A 71 -4.44 -16.44 -7.68
N ASN A 72 -5.44 -16.05 -6.90
CA ASN A 72 -6.75 -16.72 -6.83
C ASN A 72 -7.80 -16.08 -7.76
N VAL A 73 -7.35 -15.37 -8.80
CA VAL A 73 -8.21 -14.60 -9.73
C VAL A 73 -9.31 -15.42 -10.38
N SER A 74 -9.06 -16.70 -10.64
CA SER A 74 -10.02 -17.60 -11.28
C SER A 74 -11.31 -17.81 -10.47
N GLN A 75 -11.27 -17.64 -9.14
CA GLN A 75 -12.45 -17.76 -8.28
C GLN A 75 -13.12 -16.40 -8.00
N LEU A 76 -12.42 -15.30 -8.24
CA LEU A 76 -12.86 -13.93 -7.90
C LEU A 76 -13.46 -13.17 -9.10
N GLY A 77 -13.26 -13.68 -10.33
CA GLY A 77 -14.03 -13.32 -11.52
C GLY A 77 -13.86 -11.86 -12.02
N PRO A 78 -14.81 -11.34 -12.83
CA PRO A 78 -14.73 -10.04 -13.51
C PRO A 78 -14.49 -8.82 -12.60
N ARG A 79 -14.78 -8.95 -11.30
CA ARG A 79 -14.61 -7.87 -10.31
C ARG A 79 -13.13 -7.57 -10.05
N ILE A 80 -12.27 -8.59 -10.03
CA ILE A 80 -10.84 -8.40 -9.83
C ILE A 80 -10.20 -7.72 -11.03
N ASP A 81 -10.66 -8.02 -12.24
CA ASP A 81 -10.19 -7.35 -13.45
C ASP A 81 -10.61 -5.88 -13.46
N LYS A 82 -11.82 -5.55 -12.97
CA LYS A 82 -12.25 -4.16 -12.77
C LYS A 82 -11.38 -3.44 -11.74
N ILE A 83 -11.06 -4.08 -10.62
CA ILE A 83 -10.13 -3.52 -9.61
C ILE A 83 -8.75 -3.27 -10.23
N GLU A 84 -8.23 -4.22 -11.02
CA GLU A 84 -6.96 -4.07 -11.71
C GLU A 84 -6.96 -2.89 -12.69
N ALA A 85 -8.01 -2.76 -13.49
CA ALA A 85 -8.17 -1.66 -14.43
C ALA A 85 -8.17 -0.31 -13.71
N GLN A 86 -8.94 -0.18 -12.62
CA GLN A 86 -8.99 1.05 -11.81
C GLN A 86 -7.64 1.39 -11.17
N LEU A 87 -6.93 0.39 -10.65
CA LEU A 87 -5.59 0.57 -10.10
C LEU A 87 -4.60 1.02 -11.18
N THR A 88 -4.65 0.41 -12.36
CA THR A 88 -3.77 0.73 -13.48
C THR A 88 -3.99 2.15 -13.98
N ASP A 89 -5.25 2.54 -14.13
CA ASP A 89 -5.68 3.90 -14.50
C ASP A 89 -5.10 4.95 -13.53
N MET A 90 -5.21 4.70 -12.21
CA MET A 90 -4.63 5.58 -11.19
C MET A 90 -3.11 5.40 -10.98
N ARG A 91 -2.46 4.48 -11.72
CA ARG A 91 -1.06 4.07 -11.54
C ARG A 91 -0.72 3.63 -10.11
N LEU A 92 -1.66 2.96 -9.45
CA LEU A 92 -1.53 2.47 -8.08
C LEU A 92 -1.15 0.98 -8.04
N PRO A 93 -0.31 0.56 -7.09
CA PRO A 93 0.01 -0.85 -6.91
C PRO A 93 -1.14 -1.59 -6.23
N TRP A 94 -1.18 -2.92 -6.41
CA TRP A 94 -2.09 -3.83 -5.69
C TRP A 94 -2.07 -3.67 -4.16
N ALA A 95 -0.93 -3.23 -3.60
CA ALA A 95 -0.82 -2.92 -2.18
C ALA A 95 -1.80 -1.85 -1.70
N TYR A 96 -2.23 -0.92 -2.58
CA TYR A 96 -3.25 0.07 -2.27
C TYR A 96 -4.62 -0.58 -2.06
N ALA A 97 -5.01 -1.51 -2.94
CA ALA A 97 -6.24 -2.26 -2.78
C ALA A 97 -6.20 -3.18 -1.55
N ASP A 98 -5.04 -3.79 -1.25
CA ASP A 98 -4.83 -4.53 0.01
C ASP A 98 -5.00 -3.62 1.25
N ALA A 99 -4.51 -2.38 1.21
CA ALA A 99 -4.72 -1.42 2.28
C ALA A 99 -6.20 -1.05 2.46
N LEU A 100 -6.95 -0.87 1.37
CA LEU A 100 -8.40 -0.66 1.43
C LEU A 100 -9.14 -1.88 1.98
N ALA A 101 -8.76 -3.10 1.59
CA ALA A 101 -9.33 -4.32 2.15
C ALA A 101 -9.08 -4.44 3.67
N ARG A 102 -7.88 -4.05 4.12
CA ARG A 102 -7.57 -3.96 5.56
C ARG A 102 -8.43 -2.93 6.26
N GLN A 103 -8.62 -1.76 5.67
CA GLN A 103 -9.40 -0.68 6.26
C GLN A 103 -10.88 -1.06 6.37
N MET A 104 -11.49 -1.54 5.29
CA MET A 104 -12.93 -1.81 5.18
C MET A 104 -13.35 -3.11 5.88
N TYR A 105 -12.52 -4.17 5.77
CA TYR A 105 -12.93 -5.52 6.17
C TYR A 105 -11.96 -6.20 7.14
N LYS A 106 -10.88 -5.54 7.56
CA LYS A 106 -9.81 -6.13 8.39
C LYS A 106 -9.18 -7.38 7.74
N VAL A 107 -9.21 -7.43 6.40
CA VAL A 107 -8.60 -8.50 5.62
C VAL A 107 -7.31 -8.00 5.01
N GLU A 108 -6.21 -8.70 5.27
CA GLU A 108 -4.86 -8.33 4.83
C GLU A 108 -4.69 -8.21 3.31
N ARG A 109 -5.49 -8.94 2.54
CA ARG A 109 -5.36 -9.01 1.08
C ARG A 109 -6.71 -9.06 0.40
N VAL A 110 -6.85 -8.31 -0.71
CA VAL A 110 -8.04 -8.36 -1.57
C VAL A 110 -8.31 -9.78 -2.08
N ALA A 111 -7.24 -10.53 -2.34
CA ALA A 111 -7.26 -11.94 -2.73
C ALA A 111 -8.05 -12.86 -1.78
N TRP A 112 -8.26 -12.44 -0.53
CA TRP A 112 -8.89 -13.23 0.51
C TRP A 112 -10.34 -12.81 0.77
N LEU A 113 -10.86 -11.81 0.05
CA LEU A 113 -12.28 -11.46 0.10
C LEU A 113 -13.10 -12.57 -0.55
N LYS A 114 -14.02 -13.15 0.22
CA LYS A 114 -14.84 -14.29 -0.20
C LYS A 114 -16.22 -13.89 -0.71
N LYS A 115 -16.71 -12.72 -0.31
CA LYS A 115 -18.06 -12.26 -0.66
C LYS A 115 -18.01 -11.30 -1.84
N ALA A 116 -18.86 -11.53 -2.85
CA ALA A 116 -19.00 -10.65 -4.01
C ALA A 116 -19.29 -9.19 -3.60
N ALA A 117 -20.18 -8.98 -2.62
CA ALA A 117 -20.50 -7.66 -2.10
C ALA A 117 -19.29 -6.89 -1.53
N GLN A 118 -18.28 -7.58 -0.99
CA GLN A 118 -17.05 -6.93 -0.50
C GLN A 118 -16.21 -6.39 -1.66
N LEU A 119 -16.16 -7.13 -2.76
CA LEU A 119 -15.46 -6.70 -3.96
C LEU A 119 -16.21 -5.56 -4.65
N ASP A 120 -17.54 -5.61 -4.72
CA ASP A 120 -18.36 -4.54 -5.29
C ASP A 120 -18.21 -3.22 -4.51
N ALA A 121 -18.20 -3.28 -3.18
CA ALA A 121 -17.94 -2.13 -2.34
C ALA A 121 -16.49 -1.61 -2.45
N LEU A 122 -15.50 -2.49 -2.63
CA LEU A 122 -14.11 -2.08 -2.89
C LEU A 122 -13.99 -1.37 -4.25
N ILE A 123 -14.65 -1.87 -5.28
CA ILE A 123 -14.75 -1.23 -6.61
C ILE A 123 -15.38 0.16 -6.48
N ALA A 124 -16.48 0.28 -5.72
CA ALA A 124 -17.12 1.57 -5.48
C ALA A 124 -16.19 2.55 -4.76
N ALA A 125 -15.44 2.08 -3.76
CA ALA A 125 -14.45 2.91 -3.06
C ALA A 125 -13.31 3.38 -3.99
N LEU A 126 -12.80 2.49 -4.85
CA LEU A 126 -11.81 2.84 -5.86
C LEU A 126 -12.36 3.81 -6.90
N HIS A 127 -13.64 3.68 -7.27
CA HIS A 127 -14.29 4.61 -8.18
C HIS A 127 -14.40 6.01 -7.58
N VAL A 128 -14.76 6.12 -6.30
CA VAL A 128 -14.76 7.40 -5.58
C VAL A 128 -13.34 7.98 -5.50
N GLU A 129 -12.31 7.15 -5.33
CA GLU A 129 -10.92 7.61 -5.36
C GLU A 129 -10.49 8.12 -6.75
N GLN A 130 -10.89 7.44 -7.83
CA GLN A 130 -10.69 7.90 -9.20
C GLN A 130 -11.37 9.24 -9.46
N GLU A 131 -12.64 9.37 -9.07
CA GLU A 131 -13.41 10.61 -9.25
C GLU A 131 -12.76 11.78 -8.53
N LYS A 132 -12.29 11.60 -7.28
CA LYS A 132 -11.56 12.65 -6.56
C LYS A 132 -10.29 13.08 -7.28
N ARG A 133 -9.50 12.12 -7.78
CA ARG A 133 -8.26 12.43 -8.51
C ARG A 133 -8.54 13.15 -9.82
N GLY A 134 -9.57 12.72 -10.55
CA GLY A 134 -10.01 13.37 -11.78
C GLY A 134 -10.50 14.81 -11.54
N LEU A 135 -11.34 15.01 -10.53
CA LEU A 135 -11.81 16.35 -10.16
C LEU A 135 -10.64 17.25 -9.72
N PHE A 136 -9.70 16.73 -8.94
CA PHE A 136 -8.53 17.50 -8.53
C PHE A 136 -7.66 17.91 -9.73
N ALA A 137 -7.37 16.97 -10.64
CA ALA A 137 -6.64 17.27 -11.88
C ALA A 137 -7.39 18.30 -12.75
N GLN A 138 -8.72 18.25 -12.78
CA GLN A 138 -9.54 19.24 -13.49
C GLN A 138 -9.48 20.62 -12.84
N VAL A 139 -9.47 20.71 -11.51
CA VAL A 139 -9.22 21.96 -10.79
C VAL A 139 -7.86 22.54 -11.17
N GLU A 140 -6.79 21.73 -11.12
CA GLU A 140 -5.45 22.16 -11.51
C GLU A 140 -5.41 22.68 -12.96
N GLN A 141 -6.02 21.97 -13.90
CA GLN A 141 -6.09 22.36 -15.30
C GLN A 141 -6.88 23.67 -15.51
N LEU A 142 -7.99 23.86 -14.80
CA LEU A 142 -8.81 25.07 -14.90
C LEU A 142 -8.08 26.29 -14.32
N LEU A 143 -7.36 26.11 -13.21
CA LEU A 143 -6.51 27.15 -12.63
C LEU A 143 -5.38 27.55 -13.59
N GLU A 144 -4.74 26.58 -14.23
CA GLU A 144 -3.72 26.83 -15.27
C GLU A 144 -4.31 27.60 -16.46
N LEU A 145 -5.48 27.19 -16.96
CA LEU A 145 -6.16 27.82 -18.09
C LEU A 145 -6.57 29.28 -17.80
N LEU A 146 -7.03 29.56 -16.59
CA LEU A 146 -7.43 30.90 -16.15
C LEU A 146 -6.27 31.91 -16.09
N GLY A 147 -5.03 31.45 -16.36
CA GLY A 147 -3.85 32.30 -16.50
C GLY A 147 -3.15 32.60 -15.19
N GLU A 148 -3.36 31.78 -14.15
CA GLU A 148 -2.82 32.05 -12.83
C GLU A 148 -1.51 31.29 -12.58
N SER A 149 -0.42 31.88 -13.07
CA SER A 149 0.87 31.80 -12.36
C SER A 149 0.93 32.80 -11.19
N ASP A 150 -0.20 33.43 -10.84
CA ASP A 150 -0.32 34.44 -9.80
C ASP A 150 -0.28 33.77 -8.41
N PRO A 151 0.62 34.16 -7.49
CA PRO A 151 0.67 33.64 -6.12
C PRO A 151 -0.61 33.90 -5.29
N ASN A 152 -1.56 34.70 -5.80
CA ASN A 152 -2.67 35.23 -5.00
C ASN A 152 -3.99 34.43 -5.06
N TRP A 153 -4.17 33.41 -5.91
CA TRP A 153 -5.30 32.45 -5.75
C TRP A 153 -5.24 31.68 -4.44
N GLN A 154 -4.04 31.59 -3.86
CA GLN A 154 -3.82 31.00 -2.56
C GLN A 154 -4.66 31.70 -1.48
N VAL A 155 -5.00 32.98 -1.65
CA VAL A 155 -5.80 33.71 -0.66
C VAL A 155 -7.24 33.17 -0.58
N ASP A 156 -7.86 32.81 -1.70
CA ASP A 156 -9.21 32.21 -1.72
C ASP A 156 -9.19 30.72 -1.39
N LEU A 157 -8.11 30.01 -1.74
CA LEU A 157 -7.93 28.58 -1.40
C LEU A 157 -7.42 28.36 0.04
N GLU A 158 -6.82 29.35 0.70
CA GLU A 158 -6.44 29.35 2.12
C GLU A 158 -7.66 29.32 3.05
N ALA A 159 -8.81 29.82 2.59
CA ALA A 159 -10.07 29.74 3.33
C ALA A 159 -10.68 28.33 3.32
N LEU A 160 -10.16 27.41 2.48
CA LEU A 160 -10.66 26.04 2.45
C LEU A 160 -10.19 25.22 3.65
N PRO A 161 -11.02 24.28 4.12
CA PRO A 161 -10.66 23.43 5.24
C PRO A 161 -9.47 22.52 4.89
N GLU A 162 -8.67 22.19 5.91
CA GLU A 162 -7.52 21.28 5.75
C GLU A 162 -7.94 19.96 5.07
N GLY A 163 -7.15 19.56 4.07
CA GLY A 163 -7.37 18.35 3.28
C GLY A 163 -8.53 18.43 2.29
N TRP A 164 -8.96 19.64 1.87
CA TRP A 164 -10.00 19.82 0.86
C TRP A 164 -9.71 19.08 -0.45
N GLU A 165 -8.44 18.93 -0.82
CA GLU A 165 -7.95 18.17 -2.00
C GLU A 165 -8.45 16.72 -2.04
N ARG A 166 -8.88 16.17 -0.90
CA ARG A 166 -9.42 14.81 -0.78
C ARG A 166 -10.93 14.79 -0.55
N ARG A 167 -11.58 15.95 -0.47
CA ARG A 167 -13.03 16.08 -0.21
C ARG A 167 -13.78 16.27 -1.52
N ARG A 168 -14.35 15.17 -2.01
CA ARG A 168 -15.15 15.13 -3.24
C ARG A 168 -16.17 16.29 -3.39
N PRO A 169 -16.97 16.67 -2.37
CA PRO A 169 -17.93 17.77 -2.53
C PRO A 169 -17.27 19.12 -2.80
N ILE A 170 -16.13 19.40 -2.14
CA ILE A 170 -15.40 20.65 -2.33
C ILE A 170 -14.80 20.70 -3.73
N LEU A 171 -14.16 19.61 -4.16
CA LEU A 171 -13.61 19.52 -5.51
C LEU A 171 -14.67 19.75 -6.59
N LYS A 172 -15.87 19.18 -6.44
CA LYS A 172 -16.99 19.43 -7.36
C LYS A 172 -17.36 20.91 -7.41
N SER A 173 -17.56 21.53 -6.25
CA SER A 173 -17.90 22.95 -6.16
C SER A 173 -16.83 23.84 -6.80
N LEU A 174 -15.56 23.50 -6.63
CA LEU A 174 -14.43 24.22 -7.24
C LEU A 174 -14.44 24.06 -8.77
N VAL A 175 -14.59 22.83 -9.28
CA VAL A 175 -14.72 22.59 -10.72
C VAL A 175 -15.84 23.42 -11.31
N ASP A 176 -17.04 23.40 -10.70
CA ASP A 176 -18.20 24.14 -11.20
C ASP A 176 -17.92 25.66 -11.24
N THR A 177 -17.31 26.19 -10.18
CA THR A 177 -17.00 27.62 -10.03
C THR A 177 -15.91 28.07 -11.01
N LEU A 178 -14.81 27.32 -11.11
CA LEU A 178 -13.69 27.61 -12.00
C LEU A 178 -14.09 27.45 -13.47
N THR A 179 -14.93 26.47 -13.79
CA THR A 179 -15.49 26.31 -15.13
C THR A 179 -16.33 27.53 -15.50
N ALA A 180 -17.21 27.99 -14.61
CA ALA A 180 -18.01 29.19 -14.84
C ALA A 180 -17.14 30.45 -15.04
N ALA A 181 -16.07 30.59 -14.26
CA ALA A 181 -15.10 31.67 -14.42
C ALA A 181 -14.37 31.61 -15.77
N ALA A 182 -13.94 30.41 -16.19
CA ALA A 182 -13.23 30.21 -17.46
C ALA A 182 -14.14 30.49 -18.67
N SER A 183 -15.39 30.00 -18.66
CA SER A 183 -16.39 30.34 -19.69
C SER A 183 -16.72 31.82 -19.73
N SER A 184 -16.81 32.51 -18.59
CA SER A 184 -17.05 33.96 -18.56
C SER A 184 -15.91 34.77 -19.18
N ARG A 185 -14.68 34.24 -19.15
CA ARG A 185 -13.49 34.82 -19.80
C ARG A 185 -13.33 34.38 -21.26
N GLY A 186 -14.22 33.52 -21.77
CA GLY A 186 -14.14 32.98 -23.15
C GLY A 186 -12.99 31.99 -23.36
N LEU A 187 -12.51 31.34 -22.29
CA LEU A 187 -11.40 30.38 -22.33
C LEU A 187 -11.86 28.93 -22.54
N LEU A 188 -13.17 28.68 -22.38
CA LEU A 188 -13.90 27.43 -22.63
C LEU A 188 -15.11 27.74 -23.51
#